data_AF-A0A2E9QR75-F1
#
_entry.id   AF-A0A2E9QR75-F1
#
_cell.length_a   1.000
_cell.length_b   1.000
_cell.length_c   1.000
_cell.angle_alpha   90.00
_cell.angle_beta   90.00
_cell.angle_gamma   90.00
#
_symmetry.space_group_name_H-M   'P 1'
#
loop_
_entity.id
_entity.type
_entity.pdbx_description
1 polymer ?
#
loop_
_entity_poly.entity_id
_entity_poly.type
_entity_poly.pdbx_seq_one_letter_code
_entity_poly.pdbx_strand_id
1 'polypeptide(L)'
;MVVSWVQRIDVGMANGRNCCMMEPSLRCAFWSRTHQTKDHKHMRFDRSRVSTQVQLIVDDLVKQNLVEVLAAQRPDLCKRIERIINNYITRYDELEDKIREFLIAHNLDEEEYGRRVRRNLSKDEELPIFGDAYDYLNEQIESFLWDADEVEEIFANKQELVAAITPHLKAMAIKKH
;
A
#
# COMPACT_ATOMS: atom_id res chain seq x y z
N MET A 1 18.06 26.06 -7.32
CA MET A 1 17.30 26.74 -6.24
C MET A 1 17.05 25.71 -5.16
N VAL A 2 17.81 25.77 -4.06
CA VAL A 2 17.76 24.79 -2.97
C VAL A 2 16.74 25.31 -1.96
N VAL A 3 15.55 24.71 -1.92
CA VAL A 3 14.49 25.11 -0.98
C VAL A 3 14.81 24.48 0.37
N SER A 4 15.08 25.33 1.35
CA SER A 4 15.40 25.00 2.73
C SER A 4 14.21 24.36 3.45
N TRP A 5 14.38 23.12 3.94
CA TRP A 5 13.36 22.32 4.64
C TRP A 5 13.47 22.38 6.19
N VAL A 6 14.24 23.32 6.75
CA VAL A 6 14.67 23.24 8.17
C VAL A 6 13.73 23.93 9.18
N GLN A 7 12.56 24.45 8.81
CA GLN A 7 11.72 25.21 9.76
C GLN A 7 10.25 24.80 9.77
N ARG A 8 9.93 23.75 10.54
CA ARG A 8 8.60 23.56 11.14
C ARG A 8 8.62 22.52 12.26
N ILE A 9 9.22 22.90 13.39
CA ILE A 9 8.91 22.29 14.69
C ILE A 9 8.43 23.44 15.56
N ASP A 10 7.17 23.85 15.37
CA ASP A 10 6.49 24.77 16.28
C ASP A 10 6.04 23.99 17.51
N VAL A 11 6.71 24.28 18.63
CA VAL A 11 6.32 23.88 19.98
C VAL A 11 5.15 24.77 20.38
N GLY A 12 3.92 24.31 20.12
CA GLY A 12 2.70 24.94 20.60
C GLY A 12 2.54 24.77 22.10
N MET A 13 3.06 25.74 22.86
CA MET A 13 2.76 25.90 24.29
C MET A 13 1.27 26.28 24.45
N ALA A 14 0.57 25.42 25.19
CA ALA A 14 -0.81 25.59 25.58
C ALA A 14 -1.00 26.82 26.48
N ASN A 15 -1.87 27.73 26.06
CA ASN A 15 -2.53 28.69 26.95
C ASN A 15 -3.98 28.26 27.10
N GLY A 16 -4.41 28.20 28.36
CA GLY A 16 -5.65 27.57 28.77
C GLY A 16 -6.89 28.46 28.67
N ARG A 17 -7.99 27.75 28.96
CA ARG A 17 -9.24 28.16 29.62
C ARG A 17 -10.50 28.13 28.76
N ASN A 18 -11.46 27.44 29.39
CA ASN A 18 -12.89 27.62 29.42
C ASN A 18 -13.77 26.81 28.46
N CYS A 19 -14.28 25.71 29.04
CA CYS A 19 -15.69 25.49 29.34
C CYS A 19 -16.70 25.77 28.22
N CYS A 20 -17.17 24.69 27.59
CA CYS A 20 -18.59 24.49 27.34
C CYS A 20 -18.96 23.08 27.79
N MET A 21 -19.83 22.99 28.79
CA MET A 21 -20.58 21.78 29.11
C MET A 21 -21.52 21.48 27.94
N MET A 22 -21.49 20.27 27.40
CA MET A 22 -22.60 19.69 26.64
C MET A 22 -22.80 18.22 27.03
N GLU A 23 -24.06 17.83 26.99
CA GLU A 23 -24.71 16.70 27.65
C GLU A 23 -24.17 15.29 27.31
N PRO A 24 -24.27 14.32 28.24
CA PRO A 24 -23.85 12.95 28.05
C PRO A 24 -25.02 12.03 27.69
N SER A 25 -25.50 12.02 26.45
CA SER A 25 -26.36 10.91 25.98
C SER A 25 -26.31 10.74 24.47
N LEU A 26 -25.45 9.82 24.04
CA LEU A 26 -25.48 8.96 22.84
C LEU A 26 -24.02 8.61 22.54
N ARG A 27 -23.51 7.67 23.33
CA ARG A 27 -22.14 7.16 23.20
C ARG A 27 -21.95 6.58 21.81
N CYS A 28 -21.10 7.25 21.05
CA CYS A 28 -20.44 6.78 19.84
C CYS A 28 -20.08 5.29 19.95
N ALA A 29 -20.86 4.45 19.29
CA ALA A 29 -20.55 3.04 19.07
C ALA A 29 -20.23 2.85 17.59
N PHE A 30 -19.24 3.57 17.06
CA PHE A 30 -18.76 3.30 15.71
C PHE A 30 -17.40 3.97 15.51
N TRP A 31 -16.40 3.19 15.06
CA TRP A 31 -15.02 3.58 14.75
C TRP A 31 -14.01 3.57 15.89
N SER A 32 -14.05 2.52 16.72
CA SER A 32 -12.81 1.94 17.23
C SER A 32 -12.11 1.18 16.09
N ARG A 33 -11.58 1.91 15.11
CA ARG A 33 -10.62 1.37 14.14
C ARG A 33 -9.39 1.04 14.96
N THR A 34 -9.28 -0.24 15.34
CA THR A 34 -8.16 -0.78 16.10
C THR A 34 -6.87 -0.34 15.42
N HIS A 35 -6.18 0.62 16.01
CA HIS A 35 -4.77 0.87 15.71
C HIS A 35 -4.01 -0.35 16.22
N GLN A 36 -4.06 -1.42 15.42
CA GLN A 36 -3.16 -2.53 15.58
C GLN A 36 -1.77 -1.94 15.29
N THR A 37 -1.05 -1.57 16.35
CA THR A 37 0.38 -1.29 16.31
C THR A 37 1.10 -2.62 16.08
N LYS A 38 0.75 -3.33 15.00
CA LYS A 38 1.54 -4.43 14.46
C LYS A 38 2.90 -3.85 14.18
N ASP A 39 3.97 -4.56 14.52
CA ASP A 39 5.30 -4.27 14.01
C ASP A 39 5.20 -3.92 12.53
N HIS A 40 5.48 -2.65 12.20
CA HIS A 40 5.50 -2.20 10.82
C HIS A 40 6.81 -2.73 10.21
N LYS A 41 6.91 -4.07 10.12
CA LYS A 41 8.01 -4.73 9.42
C LYS A 41 8.06 -4.13 8.03
N HIS A 42 9.27 -3.74 7.61
CA HIS A 42 9.51 -3.28 6.25
C HIS A 42 9.02 -4.34 5.28
N MET A 43 7.95 -3.99 4.56
CA MET A 43 7.33 -4.87 3.61
C MET A 43 7.98 -4.64 2.26
N ARG A 44 8.70 -5.64 1.78
CA ARG A 44 9.26 -5.69 0.43
C ARG A 44 8.65 -6.87 -0.30
N PHE A 45 8.35 -6.71 -1.58
CA PHE A 45 7.87 -7.82 -2.41
C PHE A 45 9.05 -8.48 -3.13
N ASP A 46 9.02 -9.81 -3.22
CA ASP A 46 10.00 -10.58 -3.97
C ASP A 46 9.66 -10.59 -5.46
N ARG A 47 10.48 -9.92 -6.28
CA ARG A 47 10.33 -9.88 -7.74
C ARG A 47 10.31 -11.27 -8.38
N SER A 48 11.06 -12.23 -7.83
CA SER A 48 11.15 -13.58 -8.39
C SER A 48 9.84 -14.35 -8.29
N ARG A 49 8.98 -14.00 -7.32
CA ARG A 49 7.70 -14.68 -7.06
C ARG A 49 6.52 -14.03 -7.78
N VAL A 50 6.71 -12.84 -8.38
CA VAL A 50 5.62 -12.06 -8.98
C VAL A 50 4.93 -12.85 -10.08
N SER A 51 5.67 -13.32 -11.08
CA SER A 51 5.08 -14.00 -12.23
C SER A 51 4.25 -15.24 -11.83
N THR A 52 4.78 -16.07 -10.92
CA THR A 52 4.04 -17.23 -10.40
C THR A 52 2.79 -16.85 -9.63
N GLN A 53 2.86 -15.83 -8.77
CA GLN A 53 1.72 -15.42 -7.95
C GLN A 53 0.65 -14.70 -8.78
N VAL A 54 1.03 -13.99 -9.83
CA VAL A 54 0.08 -13.35 -10.75
C VAL A 54 -0.72 -14.38 -11.54
N GLN A 55 -0.08 -15.46 -12.00
CA GLN A 55 -0.80 -16.58 -12.63
C GLN A 55 -1.83 -17.18 -11.66
N LEU A 56 -1.44 -17.41 -10.40
CA LEU A 56 -2.34 -17.92 -9.38
C LEU A 56 -3.49 -16.95 -9.08
N ILE A 57 -3.25 -15.63 -9.08
CA ILE A 57 -4.31 -14.62 -8.93
C ILE A 57 -5.35 -14.77 -10.04
N VAL A 58 -4.91 -14.78 -11.31
CA VAL A 58 -5.84 -14.86 -12.45
C VAL A 58 -6.57 -16.20 -12.44
N ASP A 59 -5.87 -17.30 -12.16
CA ASP A 59 -6.47 -18.62 -12.06
C ASP A 59 -7.53 -18.70 -10.95
N ASP A 60 -7.26 -18.13 -9.77
CA ASP A 60 -8.22 -18.13 -8.66
C ASP A 60 -9.41 -17.22 -8.93
N LEU A 61 -9.22 -16.06 -9.58
CA LEU A 61 -10.32 -15.19 -10.00
C LEU A 61 -11.26 -15.89 -10.98
N VAL A 62 -10.71 -16.58 -11.98
CA VAL A 62 -11.51 -17.32 -12.97
C VAL A 62 -12.16 -18.56 -12.35
N LYS A 63 -11.42 -19.33 -11.54
CA LYS A 63 -11.93 -20.55 -10.89
C LYS A 63 -13.08 -20.27 -9.94
N GLN A 64 -13.08 -19.11 -9.30
CA GLN A 64 -14.17 -18.66 -8.43
C GLN A 64 -15.31 -17.98 -9.20
N ASN A 65 -15.25 -17.90 -10.54
CA ASN A 65 -16.18 -17.18 -11.40
C ASN A 65 -16.36 -15.71 -11.00
N LEU A 66 -15.28 -15.07 -10.51
CA LEU A 66 -15.31 -13.65 -10.14
C LEU A 66 -15.16 -12.76 -11.37
N VAL A 67 -14.44 -13.25 -12.39
CA VAL A 67 -14.21 -12.61 -13.68
C VAL A 67 -14.31 -13.63 -14.80
N GLU A 68 -14.83 -13.21 -15.95
CA GLU A 68 -14.83 -13.97 -17.19
C GLU A 68 -13.74 -13.46 -18.12
N VAL A 69 -12.84 -14.36 -18.53
CA VAL A 69 -11.66 -14.05 -19.35
C VAL A 69 -11.46 -15.16 -20.37
N LEU A 70 -11.39 -14.80 -21.64
CA LEU A 70 -11.06 -15.72 -22.72
C LEU A 70 -9.69 -16.36 -22.49
N ALA A 71 -9.60 -17.67 -22.72
CA ALA A 71 -8.35 -18.42 -22.53
C ALA A 71 -7.16 -17.82 -23.31
N ALA A 72 -7.42 -17.22 -24.48
CA ALA A 72 -6.39 -16.59 -25.31
C ALA A 72 -5.84 -15.28 -24.71
N GLN A 73 -6.62 -14.56 -23.90
CA GLN A 73 -6.25 -13.26 -23.33
C GLN A 73 -5.62 -13.37 -21.93
N ARG A 74 -5.77 -14.52 -21.24
CA ARG A 74 -5.18 -14.74 -19.91
C ARG A 74 -3.69 -14.41 -19.81
N PRO A 75 -2.82 -14.78 -20.78
CA PRO A 75 -1.39 -14.46 -20.68
C PRO A 75 -1.12 -12.96 -20.70
N ASP A 76 -1.91 -12.19 -21.44
CA ASP A 76 -1.74 -10.73 -21.53
C ASP A 76 -2.30 -10.02 -20.29
N LEU A 77 -3.42 -10.50 -19.75
CA LEU A 77 -3.92 -10.07 -18.45
C LEU A 77 -2.88 -10.27 -17.34
N CYS A 78 -2.25 -11.46 -17.30
CA CYS A 78 -1.15 -11.75 -16.37
C CYS A 78 0.00 -10.75 -16.54
N LYS A 79 0.48 -10.49 -17.76
CA LYS A 79 1.56 -9.53 -18.00
C LYS A 79 1.22 -8.12 -17.51
N ARG A 80 -0.03 -7.68 -17.67
CA ARG A 80 -0.47 -6.35 -17.21
C ARG A 80 -0.50 -6.25 -15.69
N ILE A 81 -1.06 -7.25 -15.00
CA ILE A 81 -1.06 -7.31 -13.53
C ILE A 81 0.38 -7.38 -13.00
N GLU A 82 1.24 -8.19 -13.63
CA GLU A 82 2.66 -8.29 -13.32
C GLU A 82 3.35 -6.92 -13.47
N ARG A 83 3.03 -6.16 -14.51
CA ARG A 83 3.56 -4.80 -14.70
C ARG A 83 3.14 -3.84 -13.59
N ILE A 84 1.90 -3.91 -13.11
CA ILE A 84 1.41 -3.07 -11.99
C ILE A 84 2.25 -3.33 -10.74
N ILE A 85 2.43 -4.61 -10.38
CA ILE A 85 3.20 -5.01 -9.19
C ILE A 85 4.67 -4.62 -9.34
N ASN A 86 5.28 -4.89 -10.50
CA ASN A 86 6.69 -4.54 -10.75
C ASN A 86 6.94 -3.02 -10.75
N ASN A 87 5.99 -2.23 -11.23
CA ASN A 87 6.06 -0.77 -11.15
C ASN A 87 6.07 -0.32 -9.68
N TYR A 88 5.16 -0.84 -8.85
CA TYR A 88 5.16 -0.55 -7.42
C TYR A 88 6.51 -0.92 -6.76
N ILE A 89 7.06 -2.11 -7.06
CA ILE A 89 8.36 -2.53 -6.51
C ILE A 89 9.47 -1.57 -6.93
N THR A 90 9.49 -1.14 -8.20
CA THR A 90 10.50 -0.20 -8.71
C THR A 90 10.42 1.14 -7.99
N ARG A 91 9.21 1.71 -7.86
CA ARG A 91 8.99 2.95 -7.11
C ARG A 91 9.36 2.83 -5.63
N TYR A 92 9.11 1.67 -5.03
CA TYR A 92 9.51 1.41 -3.64
C TYR A 92 11.03 1.36 -3.49
N ASP A 93 11.76 0.71 -4.41
CA ASP A 93 13.22 0.67 -4.38
C ASP A 93 13.82 2.07 -4.58
N GLU A 94 13.27 2.87 -5.49
CA GLU A 94 13.65 4.29 -5.69
C GLU A 94 13.41 5.12 -4.41
N LEU A 95 12.28 4.90 -3.72
CA LEU A 95 11.98 5.54 -2.45
C LEU A 95 13.01 5.16 -1.37
N GLU A 96 13.40 3.89 -1.29
CA GLU A 96 14.41 3.41 -0.34
C GLU A 96 15.79 4.02 -0.59
N ASP A 97 16.17 4.21 -1.85
CA ASP A 97 17.41 4.88 -2.22
C ASP A 97 17.37 6.37 -1.84
N LYS A 98 16.27 7.07 -2.12
CA LYS A 98 16.04 8.47 -1.66
C LYS A 98 16.13 8.60 -0.13
N ILE A 99 15.56 7.63 0.61
CA ILE A 99 15.63 7.61 2.08
C ILE A 99 17.09 7.47 2.54
N ARG A 100 17.85 6.56 1.93
CA ARG A 100 19.26 6.35 2.28
C ARG A 100 20.09 7.61 2.01
N GLU A 101 19.90 8.23 0.84
CA GLU A 101 20.56 9.48 0.48
C GLU A 101 20.22 10.61 1.46
N PHE A 102 18.95 10.75 1.83
CA PHE A 102 18.50 11.75 2.81
C PHE A 102 19.16 11.55 4.18
N LEU A 103 19.20 10.31 4.69
CA LEU A 103 19.82 10.01 5.98
C LEU A 103 21.32 10.32 5.97
N ILE A 104 22.03 9.94 4.90
CA ILE A 104 23.46 10.22 4.73
C ILE A 104 23.71 11.73 4.64
N ALA A 105 22.93 12.45 3.83
CA ALA A 105 23.10 13.89 3.63
C ALA A 105 22.91 14.69 4.92
N HIS A 106 22.10 14.19 5.85
CA HIS A 106 21.82 14.82 7.13
C HIS A 106 22.58 14.21 8.32
N ASN A 107 23.45 13.22 8.08
CA ASN A 107 24.18 12.47 9.12
C ASN A 107 23.25 11.94 10.23
N LEU A 108 22.08 11.43 9.82
CA LEU A 108 21.08 10.87 10.71
C LEU A 108 21.23 9.35 10.80
N ASP A 109 21.05 8.82 12.00
CA ASP A 109 21.08 7.38 12.24
C ASP A 109 19.84 6.68 11.63
N GLU A 110 20.06 5.56 10.94
CA GLU A 110 18.97 4.82 10.27
C GLU A 110 18.03 4.14 11.27
N GLU A 111 18.56 3.63 12.39
CA GLU A 111 17.75 2.94 13.39
C GLU A 111 16.83 3.90 14.11
N GLU A 112 17.32 5.10 14.44
CA GLU A 112 16.55 6.13 15.14
C GLU A 112 15.57 6.86 14.20
N TYR A 113 16.02 7.29 13.02
CA TYR A 113 15.24 8.20 12.15
C TYR A 113 14.60 7.53 10.93
N GLY A 114 15.06 6.35 10.52
CA GLY A 114 14.67 5.72 9.26
C GLY A 114 13.17 5.54 9.09
N ARG A 115 12.45 5.13 10.16
CA ARG A 115 10.98 4.97 10.13
C ARG A 115 10.25 6.29 9.87
N ARG A 116 10.71 7.39 10.48
CA ARG A 116 10.08 8.71 10.36
C ARG A 116 10.35 9.31 8.99
N VAL A 117 11.60 9.27 8.53
CA VAL A 117 12.01 9.75 7.21
C VAL A 117 11.23 9.01 6.11
N ARG A 118 11.18 7.68 6.18
CA ARG A 118 10.45 6.86 5.22
C ARG A 118 8.96 7.21 5.16
N ARG A 119 8.29 7.39 6.31
CA ARG A 119 6.88 7.80 6.35
C ARG A 119 6.64 9.18 5.75
N ASN A 120 7.59 10.10 5.91
CA ASN A 120 7.45 11.45 5.34
C ASN A 120 7.64 11.40 3.82
N LEU A 121 8.76 10.82 3.36
CA LEU A 121 9.04 10.71 1.92
C LEU A 121 8.00 9.87 1.18
N SER A 122 7.44 8.82 1.81
CA SER A 122 6.37 8.03 1.20
C SER A 122 5.08 8.84 0.99
N LYS A 123 4.77 9.78 1.89
CA LYS A 123 3.62 10.67 1.74
C LYS A 123 3.85 11.69 0.64
N ASP A 124 5.07 12.22 0.54
CA ASP A 124 5.43 13.20 -0.48
C ASP A 124 5.40 12.58 -1.89
N GLU A 125 5.77 11.30 -2.02
CA GLU A 125 5.73 10.55 -3.29
C GLU A 125 4.38 9.86 -3.57
N GLU A 126 3.39 10.07 -2.69
CA GLU A 126 2.07 9.41 -2.74
C GLU A 126 2.18 7.89 -2.91
N LEU A 127 3.17 7.27 -2.28
CA LEU A 127 3.44 5.84 -2.36
C LEU A 127 3.13 5.19 -1.01
N PRO A 128 2.00 4.46 -0.88
CA PRO A 128 1.65 3.79 0.36
C PRO A 128 2.71 2.74 0.73
N ILE A 129 3.04 2.68 2.02
CA ILE A 129 4.04 1.77 2.58
C ILE A 129 3.43 0.95 3.73
N PHE A 130 4.10 -0.12 4.15
CA PHE A 130 3.65 -1.01 5.22
C PHE A 130 2.33 -1.73 4.88
N GLY A 131 1.33 -1.66 5.77
CA GLY A 131 0.04 -2.34 5.58
C GLY A 131 -0.78 -1.76 4.42
N ASP A 132 -0.63 -0.46 4.17
CA ASP A 132 -1.43 0.29 3.19
C ASP A 132 -1.02 -0.06 1.74
N ALA A 133 0.15 -0.68 1.55
CA ALA A 133 0.63 -1.11 0.25
C ALA A 133 -0.20 -2.25 -0.36
N TYR A 134 -0.80 -3.12 0.47
CA TYR A 134 -1.73 -4.13 -0.04
C TYR A 134 -3.00 -3.49 -0.57
N ASP A 135 -3.56 -2.53 0.17
CA ASP A 135 -4.78 -1.82 -0.22
C ASP A 135 -4.55 -1.04 -1.51
N TYR A 136 -3.40 -0.36 -1.63
CA TYR A 136 -2.97 0.31 -2.85
C TYR A 136 -2.88 -0.65 -4.05
N LEU A 137 -2.16 -1.77 -3.92
CA LEU A 137 -2.03 -2.73 -5.02
C LEU A 137 -3.37 -3.36 -5.40
N ASN A 138 -4.20 -3.70 -4.41
CA ASN A 138 -5.54 -4.20 -4.67
C ASN A 138 -6.39 -3.19 -5.44
N GLU A 139 -6.35 -1.91 -5.06
CA GLU A 139 -7.08 -0.84 -5.75
C GLU A 139 -6.56 -0.62 -7.18
N GLN A 140 -5.24 -0.66 -7.40
CA GLN A 140 -4.66 -0.54 -8.73
C GLN A 140 -5.02 -1.73 -9.63
N ILE A 141 -4.99 -2.95 -9.10
CA ILE A 141 -5.37 -4.16 -9.84
C ILE A 141 -6.88 -4.15 -10.12
N GLU A 142 -7.70 -3.83 -9.13
CA GLU A 142 -9.16 -3.71 -9.27
C GLU A 142 -9.51 -2.68 -10.35
N SER A 143 -8.99 -1.45 -10.25
CA SER A 143 -9.23 -0.39 -11.23
C SER A 143 -8.82 -0.84 -12.63
N PHE A 144 -7.66 -1.52 -12.74
CA PHE A 144 -7.23 -2.08 -14.00
C PHE A 144 -8.20 -3.14 -14.55
N LEU A 145 -8.70 -4.05 -13.71
CA LEU A 145 -9.65 -5.08 -14.15
C LEU A 145 -10.93 -4.48 -14.72
N TRP A 146 -11.46 -3.41 -14.11
CA TRP A 146 -12.65 -2.71 -14.61
C TRP A 146 -12.47 -2.08 -16.00
N ASP A 147 -11.25 -1.68 -16.33
CA ASP A 147 -10.91 -0.99 -17.59
C ASP A 147 -10.22 -1.93 -18.61
N ALA A 148 -10.00 -3.20 -18.28
CA ALA A 148 -9.21 -4.12 -19.10
C ALA A 148 -10.03 -4.73 -20.25
N ASP A 149 -9.56 -4.54 -21.49
CA ASP A 149 -10.14 -5.19 -22.68
C ASP A 149 -10.01 -6.73 -22.67
N GLU A 150 -9.13 -7.27 -21.82
CA GLU A 150 -8.93 -8.70 -21.63
C GLU A 150 -10.01 -9.36 -20.74
N VAL A 151 -10.84 -8.57 -20.07
CA VAL A 151 -11.90 -9.05 -19.17
C VAL A 151 -13.24 -8.84 -19.86
N GLU A 152 -13.98 -9.92 -20.09
CA GLU A 152 -15.29 -9.85 -20.76
C GLU A 152 -16.35 -9.32 -19.80
N GLU A 153 -16.40 -9.86 -18.58
CA GLU A 153 -17.35 -9.48 -17.56
C GLU A 153 -16.77 -9.68 -16.15
N ILE A 154 -17.17 -8.82 -15.21
CA ILE A 154 -16.82 -8.90 -13.79
C ILE A 154 -18.09 -9.16 -12.99
N PHE A 155 -18.18 -10.33 -12.36
CA PHE A 155 -19.32 -10.73 -11.53
C PHE A 155 -19.14 -10.38 -10.04
N ALA A 156 -17.89 -10.18 -9.63
CA ALA A 156 -17.52 -10.00 -8.23
C ALA A 156 -17.64 -8.55 -7.75
N ASN A 157 -17.96 -8.41 -6.47
CA ASN A 157 -17.83 -7.13 -5.77
C ASN A 157 -16.38 -6.85 -5.40
N LYS A 158 -16.05 -5.57 -5.15
CA LYS A 158 -14.73 -5.14 -4.66
C LYS A 158 -14.19 -5.99 -3.52
N GLN A 159 -15.04 -6.32 -2.53
CA GLN A 159 -14.62 -7.10 -1.37
C GLN A 159 -14.20 -8.53 -1.73
N GLU A 160 -14.85 -9.13 -2.72
CA GLU A 160 -14.56 -10.50 -3.18
C GLU A 160 -13.26 -10.51 -3.99
N LEU A 161 -13.05 -9.53 -4.87
CA LEU A 161 -11.79 -9.34 -5.58
C LEU A 161 -10.62 -9.16 -4.62
N VAL A 162 -10.77 -8.26 -3.63
CA VAL A 162 -9.75 -8.03 -2.61
C VAL A 162 -9.47 -9.31 -1.80
N ALA A 163 -10.51 -10.06 -1.43
CA ALA A 163 -10.37 -11.31 -0.69
C ALA A 163 -9.62 -12.39 -1.49
N ALA A 164 -9.83 -12.45 -2.81
CA ALA A 164 -9.12 -13.36 -3.70
C ALA A 164 -7.66 -12.93 -3.96
N ILE A 165 -7.39 -11.64 -4.18
CA ILE A 165 -6.06 -11.15 -4.56
C ILE A 165 -5.09 -11.07 -3.36
N THR A 166 -5.57 -10.59 -2.21
CA THR A 166 -4.73 -10.28 -1.04
C THR A 166 -3.87 -11.45 -0.53
N PRO A 167 -4.34 -12.71 -0.49
CA PRO A 167 -3.54 -13.86 -0.07
C PRO A 167 -2.26 -14.04 -0.92
N HIS A 168 -2.35 -13.84 -2.23
CA HIS A 168 -1.21 -13.94 -3.15
C HIS A 168 -0.22 -12.79 -2.96
N LEU A 169 -0.73 -11.56 -2.76
CA LEU A 169 0.12 -10.42 -2.42
C LEU A 169 0.92 -10.69 -1.13
N LYS A 170 0.28 -11.25 -0.10
CA LYS A 170 0.94 -11.63 1.14
C LYS A 170 1.97 -12.75 0.96
N ALA A 171 1.76 -13.67 0.02
CA ALA A 171 2.72 -14.72 -0.30
C ALA A 171 3.99 -14.19 -0.98
N MET A 172 3.89 -13.07 -1.70
CA MET A 172 5.04 -12.38 -2.31
C MET A 172 5.83 -11.53 -1.32
N ALA A 173 5.23 -11.12 -0.20
CA ALA A 173 5.88 -10.25 0.78
C ALA A 173 7.00 -10.98 1.53
N ILE A 174 8.21 -10.45 1.43
CA ILE A 174 9.38 -10.90 2.19
C ILE A 174 9.24 -10.38 3.63
N LYS A 175 9.11 -11.30 4.58
CA LYS A 175 9.24 -10.97 6.00
C LYS A 175 10.73 -10.94 6.33
N LYS A 176 11.34 -9.75 6.40
CA LYS A 176 12.63 -9.64 7.09
C LYS A 176 12.42 -10.08 8.55
N HIS A 177 13.16 -11.12 8.94
CA HIS A 177 13.18 -11.62 10.31
C HIS A 177 13.98 -10.67 11.19
#